data_AF-A0A6N7MFG2-F1
#
_entry.id   AF-A0A6N7MFG2-F1
#
_cell.length_a   1.000
_cell.length_b   1.000
_cell.length_c   1.000
_cell.angle_alpha   90.00
_cell.angle_beta   90.00
_cell.angle_gamma   90.00
#
_symmetry.space_group_name_H-M   'P 1'
#
loop_
_entity.id
_entity.type
_entity.pdbx_description
1 polymer ?
#
loop_
_entity_poly.entity_id
_entity_poly.type
_entity_poly.pdbx_seq_one_letter_code
_entity_poly.pdbx_strand_id
1 'polypeptide(L)'
;MDLPPDFKITTEILWQGTLMFALLDIVFVSVLVWRVMPFRFKAMKWFLVVVTFIFWTLIWFWAIANFWETVYGYLFPGWSRWFIPPFAGLLFAMIALLFWWLALNVSGRPGLSFFILGGLWGSLTHIWAVIIGITKKPPMLQGVDTAPVVIIAFFEFIFYWYIILSLSFLLNKGWEYLRGKKKVNSE
;
A
#
# COMPACT_ATOMS: atom_id res chain seq x y z
N MET A 1 -12.18 -13.80 -13.03
CA MET A 1 -11.50 -13.77 -14.33
C MET A 1 -10.58 -14.96 -14.31
N ASP A 2 -10.86 -15.99 -15.11
CA ASP A 2 -10.11 -17.24 -15.03
C ASP A 2 -8.86 -17.09 -15.90
N LEU A 3 -7.69 -17.09 -15.27
CA LEU A 3 -6.42 -17.11 -15.97
C LEU A 3 -6.21 -18.50 -16.62
N PRO A 4 -5.52 -18.57 -17.76
CA PRO A 4 -5.13 -19.86 -18.33
C PRO A 4 -4.41 -20.73 -17.28
N PRO A 5 -4.68 -22.04 -17.22
CA PRO A 5 -4.11 -22.93 -16.21
C PRO A 5 -2.58 -23.06 -16.28
N ASP A 6 -1.98 -22.67 -17.39
CA ASP A 6 -0.54 -22.63 -17.67
C ASP A 6 0.10 -21.25 -17.50
N PHE A 7 -0.68 -20.22 -17.12
CA PHE A 7 -0.15 -18.89 -16.91
C PHE A 7 0.84 -18.87 -15.73
N LYS A 8 2.06 -18.42 -16.00
CA LYS A 8 3.12 -18.26 -15.00
C LYS A 8 3.63 -16.84 -14.98
N ILE A 9 3.80 -16.30 -13.78
CA ILE A 9 4.57 -15.09 -13.59
C ILE A 9 6.05 -15.47 -13.71
N THR A 10 6.79 -14.77 -14.55
CA THR A 10 8.23 -14.97 -14.73
C THR A 10 9.03 -13.92 -13.96
N THR A 11 10.29 -14.23 -13.66
CA THR A 11 11.27 -13.25 -13.13
C THR A 11 11.29 -11.97 -13.98
N GLU A 12 11.24 -12.11 -15.31
CA GLU A 12 11.28 -10.98 -16.23
C GLU A 12 10.04 -10.08 -16.11
N ILE A 13 8.84 -10.66 -15.99
CA ILE A 13 7.60 -9.90 -15.76
C ILE A 13 7.70 -9.07 -14.46
N LEU A 14 8.28 -9.64 -13.40
CA LEU A 14 8.46 -8.90 -12.14
C LEU A 14 9.48 -7.75 -12.26
N TRP A 15 10.55 -7.93 -13.02
CA TRP A 15 11.49 -6.83 -13.26
C TRP A 15 10.87 -5.71 -14.10
N GLN A 16 10.07 -6.06 -15.11
CA GLN A 16 9.30 -5.09 -15.88
C GLN A 16 8.30 -4.33 -15.01
N GLY A 17 7.58 -5.04 -14.13
CA GLY A 17 6.69 -4.43 -13.14
C GLY A 17 7.43 -3.52 -12.17
N THR A 18 8.62 -3.92 -11.71
CA THR A 18 9.49 -3.12 -10.83
C THR A 18 9.86 -1.80 -11.50
N LEU A 19 10.34 -1.85 -12.75
CA LEU A 19 10.70 -0.66 -13.50
C LEU A 19 9.49 0.26 -13.70
N MET A 20 8.33 -0.32 -14.04
CA MET A 20 7.09 0.45 -14.20
C MET A 20 6.73 1.18 -12.90
N PHE A 21 6.65 0.48 -11.76
CA PHE A 21 6.33 1.12 -10.48
C PHE A 21 7.36 2.17 -10.08
N ALA A 22 8.66 1.89 -10.23
CA ALA A 22 9.70 2.85 -9.92
C ALA A 22 9.57 4.16 -10.73
N LEU A 23 9.24 4.07 -12.02
CA LEU A 23 9.00 5.25 -12.86
C LEU A 23 7.74 6.02 -12.44
N LEU A 24 6.64 5.31 -12.15
CA LEU A 24 5.41 5.94 -11.66
C LEU A 24 5.64 6.64 -10.32
N ASP A 25 6.37 5.99 -9.40
CA ASP A 25 6.68 6.54 -8.09
C ASP A 25 7.49 7.82 -8.19
N ILE A 26 8.53 7.86 -9.02
CA ILE A 26 9.34 9.08 -9.23
C ILE A 26 8.44 10.24 -9.63
N VAL A 27 7.52 10.05 -10.57
CA VAL A 27 6.62 11.12 -11.05
C VAL A 27 5.61 11.51 -9.97
N PHE A 28 4.87 10.55 -9.45
CA PHE A 28 3.74 10.81 -8.56
C PHE A 28 4.16 11.27 -7.17
N VAL A 29 5.19 10.64 -6.59
CA VAL A 29 5.75 11.03 -5.28
C VAL A 29 6.32 12.44 -5.35
N SER A 30 7.07 12.78 -6.41
CA SER A 30 7.64 14.12 -6.56
C SER A 30 6.57 15.21 -6.57
N VAL A 31 5.48 15.00 -7.31
CA VAL A 31 4.35 15.93 -7.35
C VAL A 31 3.69 16.07 -5.98
N LEU A 32 3.43 14.95 -5.29
CA LEU A 32 2.69 15.00 -4.02
C LEU A 32 3.53 15.54 -2.87
N VAL A 33 4.79 15.16 -2.78
CA VAL A 33 5.74 15.71 -1.78
C VAL A 33 5.90 17.22 -1.95
N TRP A 34 5.82 17.74 -3.18
CA TRP A 34 5.84 19.18 -3.42
C TRP A 34 4.53 19.88 -2.97
N ARG A 35 3.38 19.20 -3.07
CA ARG A 35 2.06 19.77 -2.72
C ARG A 35 1.70 19.67 -1.23
N VAL A 36 2.21 18.64 -0.54
CA VAL A 36 1.87 18.35 0.86
C VAL A 36 2.95 18.92 1.78
N MET A 37 2.70 20.14 2.26
CA MET A 37 3.56 20.79 3.25
C MET A 37 3.55 20.03 4.59
N PRO A 38 4.63 20.09 5.40
CA PRO A 38 4.74 19.36 6.68
C PRO A 38 3.57 19.62 7.64
N PHE A 39 3.10 20.85 7.75
CA PHE A 39 1.96 21.19 8.62
C PHE A 39 0.66 20.52 8.16
N ARG A 40 0.44 20.41 6.84
CA ARG A 40 -0.71 19.71 6.27
C ARG A 40 -0.59 18.22 6.52
N PHE A 41 0.59 17.65 6.33
CA PHE A 41 0.87 16.25 6.65
C PHE A 41 0.51 15.91 8.11
N LYS A 42 0.90 16.77 9.06
CA LYS A 42 0.56 16.60 10.47
C LYS A 42 -0.95 16.59 10.71
N ALA A 43 -1.70 17.49 10.06
CA ALA A 43 -3.16 17.58 10.20
C ALA A 43 -3.92 16.36 9.65
N MET A 44 -3.33 15.63 8.69
CA MET A 44 -3.97 14.50 8.02
C MET A 44 -3.98 13.19 8.82
N LYS A 45 -3.47 13.16 10.06
CA LYS A 45 -3.34 11.94 10.88
C LYS A 45 -4.53 11.00 10.76
N TRP A 46 -5.73 11.47 11.09
CA TRP A 46 -6.93 10.62 11.15
C TRP A 46 -7.49 10.27 9.78
N PHE A 47 -7.35 11.15 8.79
CA PHE A 47 -7.70 10.82 7.40
C PHE A 47 -6.80 9.70 6.87
N LEU A 48 -5.50 9.74 7.17
CA LEU A 48 -4.58 8.66 6.84
C LEU A 48 -5.03 7.33 7.43
N VAL A 49 -5.33 7.27 8.73
CA VAL A 49 -5.80 6.03 9.37
C VAL A 49 -7.04 5.46 8.69
N VAL A 50 -8.07 6.29 8.49
CA VAL A 50 -9.35 5.85 7.93
C VAL A 50 -9.20 5.41 6.47
N VAL A 51 -8.50 6.22 5.65
CA VAL A 51 -8.27 5.88 4.25
C VAL A 51 -7.42 4.62 4.13
N THR A 52 -6.36 4.47 4.93
CA THR A 52 -5.53 3.26 4.93
C THR A 52 -6.35 2.03 5.29
N PHE A 53 -7.18 2.10 6.35
CA PHE A 53 -8.05 0.99 6.75
C PHE A 53 -8.95 0.55 5.59
N ILE A 54 -9.67 1.49 4.98
CA ILE A 54 -10.60 1.22 3.88
C ILE A 54 -9.84 0.66 2.68
N PHE A 55 -8.76 1.32 2.27
CA PHE A 55 -7.98 0.96 1.08
C PHE A 55 -7.43 -0.47 1.17
N TRP A 56 -6.76 -0.81 2.28
CA TRP A 56 -6.18 -2.15 2.45
C TRP A 56 -7.23 -3.23 2.65
N THR A 57 -8.35 -2.91 3.32
CA THR A 57 -9.49 -3.84 3.41
C THR A 57 -10.00 -4.18 2.02
N LEU A 58 -10.22 -3.17 1.16
CA LEU A 58 -10.73 -3.36 -0.20
C LEU A 58 -9.73 -4.10 -1.10
N ILE A 59 -8.44 -3.75 -1.05
CA ILE A 59 -7.40 -4.47 -1.80
C ILE A 59 -7.37 -5.95 -1.42
N TRP A 60 -7.39 -6.26 -0.12
CA TRP A 60 -7.37 -7.66 0.31
C TRP A 60 -8.65 -8.39 0.00
N PHE A 61 -9.83 -7.74 0.05
CA PHE A 61 -11.06 -8.35 -0.45
C PHE A 61 -10.95 -8.70 -1.93
N TRP A 62 -10.46 -7.76 -2.75
CA TRP A 62 -10.25 -8.00 -4.17
C TRP A 62 -9.21 -9.12 -4.41
N ALA A 63 -8.09 -9.11 -3.69
CA ALA A 63 -7.02 -10.08 -3.85
C ALA A 63 -7.48 -11.50 -3.45
N ILE A 64 -8.18 -11.64 -2.33
CA ILE A 64 -8.74 -12.92 -1.88
C ILE A 64 -9.88 -13.39 -2.80
N ALA A 65 -10.71 -12.50 -3.33
CA ALA A 65 -11.76 -12.88 -4.25
C ALA A 65 -11.21 -13.46 -5.57
N ASN A 66 -10.11 -12.91 -6.08
CA ASN A 66 -9.56 -13.27 -7.40
C ASN A 66 -8.42 -14.30 -7.35
N PHE A 67 -7.61 -14.31 -6.29
CA PHE A 67 -6.37 -15.08 -6.23
C PHE A 67 -6.31 -16.08 -5.07
N TRP A 68 -7.45 -16.41 -4.44
CA TRP A 68 -7.46 -17.40 -3.38
C TRP A 68 -7.01 -18.77 -3.85
N GLU A 69 -7.67 -19.34 -4.87
CA GLU A 69 -7.36 -20.70 -5.35
C GLU A 69 -6.00 -20.78 -6.06
N THR A 70 -5.48 -19.66 -6.56
CA THR A 70 -4.24 -19.62 -7.36
C THR A 70 -3.01 -19.23 -6.53
N VAL A 71 -3.18 -18.50 -5.42
CA VAL A 71 -2.06 -17.99 -4.61
C VAL A 71 -2.31 -18.18 -3.12
N TYR A 72 -3.33 -17.54 -2.56
CA TYR A 72 -3.43 -17.37 -1.11
C TYR A 72 -3.84 -18.64 -0.36
N GLY A 73 -4.63 -19.52 -0.98
CA GLY A 73 -5.03 -20.81 -0.41
C GLY A 73 -3.86 -21.78 -0.18
N TYR A 74 -2.72 -21.56 -0.85
CA TYR A 74 -1.49 -22.31 -0.60
C TYR A 74 -0.71 -21.82 0.62
N LEU A 75 -0.99 -20.59 1.08
CA LEU A 75 -0.25 -19.94 2.17
C LEU A 75 -1.04 -19.85 3.46
N PHE A 76 -2.36 -19.75 3.37
CA PHE A 76 -3.25 -19.50 4.49
C PHE A 76 -4.29 -20.62 4.65
N PRO A 77 -4.69 -20.93 5.89
CA PRO A 77 -5.74 -21.92 6.12
C PRO A 77 -7.11 -21.41 5.63
N GLY A 78 -7.98 -22.31 5.18
CA GLY A 78 -9.30 -21.98 4.62
C GLY A 78 -10.16 -21.04 5.48
N TRP A 79 -10.12 -21.23 6.80
CA TRP A 79 -10.92 -20.43 7.72
C TRP A 79 -10.52 -18.94 7.76
N SER A 80 -9.27 -18.60 7.42
CA SER A 80 -8.80 -17.21 7.51
C SER A 80 -9.18 -16.36 6.31
N ARG A 81 -9.69 -16.95 5.22
CA ARG A 81 -10.05 -16.29 3.95
C ARG A 81 -10.80 -14.97 4.16
N TRP A 82 -11.82 -14.98 5.01
CA TRP A 82 -12.70 -13.83 5.24
C TRP A 82 -12.25 -12.91 6.37
N PHE A 83 -11.29 -13.35 7.20
CA PHE A 83 -10.72 -12.54 8.27
C PHE A 83 -9.49 -11.74 7.80
N ILE A 84 -8.77 -12.22 6.79
CA ILE A 84 -7.59 -11.56 6.24
C ILE A 84 -7.89 -10.10 5.83
N PRO A 85 -8.96 -9.78 5.06
CA PRO A 85 -9.19 -8.42 4.62
C PRO A 85 -9.39 -7.38 5.75
N PRO A 86 -10.33 -7.56 6.70
CA PRO A 86 -10.50 -6.58 7.79
C PRO A 86 -9.28 -6.56 8.72
N PHE A 87 -8.62 -7.70 8.96
CA PHE A 87 -7.41 -7.75 9.77
C PHE A 87 -6.26 -6.97 9.13
N ALA A 88 -6.04 -7.15 7.82
CA ALA A 88 -5.07 -6.37 7.07
C ALA A 88 -5.40 -4.88 7.11
N GLY A 89 -6.67 -4.51 6.92
CA GLY A 89 -7.13 -3.12 7.09
C GLY A 89 -6.70 -2.52 8.44
N LEU A 90 -6.98 -3.22 9.55
CA LEU A 90 -6.61 -2.77 10.90
C LEU A 90 -5.09 -2.69 11.08
N LEU A 91 -4.37 -3.72 10.66
CA LEU A 91 -2.91 -3.78 10.74
C LEU A 91 -2.29 -2.60 10.01
N PHE A 92 -2.67 -2.37 8.76
CA PHE A 92 -2.12 -1.29 7.95
C PHE A 92 -2.53 0.09 8.48
N ALA A 93 -3.72 0.24 9.07
CA ALA A 93 -4.11 1.50 9.73
C ALA A 93 -3.22 1.82 10.95
N MET A 94 -2.85 0.81 11.76
CA MET A 94 -1.87 0.96 12.84
C MET A 94 -0.47 1.29 12.30
N ILE A 95 -0.06 0.64 11.22
CA ILE A 95 1.21 0.93 10.54
C ILE A 95 1.22 2.36 9.97
N ALA A 96 0.11 2.86 9.43
CA ALA A 96 0.00 4.25 8.98
C ALA A 96 0.17 5.25 10.13
N LEU A 97 -0.36 4.95 11.32
CA LEU A 97 -0.12 5.75 12.53
C LEU A 97 1.37 5.76 12.90
N LEU A 98 2.01 4.60 12.88
CA LEU A 98 3.44 4.47 13.15
C LEU A 98 4.27 5.26 12.13
N PHE A 99 3.98 5.13 10.83
CA PHE A 99 4.69 5.85 9.78
C PHE A 99 4.45 7.35 9.84
N TRP A 100 3.22 7.79 10.13
CA TRP A 100 2.92 9.20 10.36
C TRP A 100 3.76 9.76 11.51
N TRP A 101 3.84 9.02 12.62
CA TRP A 101 4.66 9.41 13.77
C TRP A 101 6.15 9.45 13.40
N LEU A 102 6.70 8.38 12.83
CA LEU A 102 8.11 8.32 12.42
C LEU A 102 8.46 9.43 11.42
N ALA A 103 7.63 9.64 10.40
CA ALA A 103 7.84 10.65 9.37
C ALA A 103 7.88 12.08 9.92
N LEU A 104 7.17 12.36 11.02
CA LEU A 104 7.23 13.66 11.70
C LEU A 104 8.46 13.83 12.60
N ASN A 105 9.13 12.73 12.99
CA ASN A 105 10.28 12.72 13.88
C ASN A 105 11.63 12.56 13.15
N VAL A 106 11.61 12.36 11.82
CA VAL A 106 12.81 12.32 10.99
C VAL A 106 13.03 13.69 10.33
N SER A 107 14.30 14.12 10.20
CA SER A 107 14.64 15.36 9.50
C SER A 107 14.28 15.27 8.00
N GLY A 108 13.83 16.39 7.42
CA GLY A 108 13.49 16.47 5.99
C GLY A 108 12.00 16.67 5.72
N ARG A 109 11.49 16.04 4.66
CA ARG A 109 10.09 16.16 4.22
C ARG A 109 9.27 14.96 4.72
N PRO A 110 8.33 15.12 5.67
CA PRO A 110 7.56 14.00 6.23
C PRO A 110 6.85 13.16 5.18
N GLY A 111 6.30 13.78 4.12
CA GLY A 111 5.65 13.04 3.04
C GLY A 111 6.61 12.07 2.33
N LEU A 112 7.86 12.46 2.10
CA LEU A 112 8.86 11.59 1.49
C LEU A 112 9.24 10.43 2.43
N SER A 113 9.52 10.73 3.70
CA SER A 113 9.83 9.72 4.71
C SER A 113 8.69 8.70 4.86
N PHE A 114 7.44 9.16 4.81
CA PHE A 114 6.26 8.30 4.84
C PHE A 114 6.24 7.30 3.67
N PHE A 115 6.56 7.74 2.45
CA PHE A 115 6.65 6.83 1.29
C PHE A 115 7.77 5.82 1.41
N ILE A 116 8.97 6.25 1.82
CA ILE A 116 10.11 5.35 1.99
C ILE A 116 9.81 4.29 3.05
N LEU A 117 9.22 4.67 4.20
CA LEU A 117 8.75 3.73 5.22
C LEU A 117 7.73 2.74 4.64
N GLY A 118 6.82 3.25 3.81
CA GLY A 118 5.86 2.47 3.07
C GLY A 118 6.48 1.39 2.18
N GLY A 119 7.46 1.77 1.36
CA GLY A 119 8.19 0.84 0.50
C GLY A 119 8.98 -0.20 1.29
N LEU A 120 9.71 0.22 2.34
CA LEU A 120 10.44 -0.70 3.21
C LEU A 120 9.51 -1.76 3.83
N TRP A 121 8.31 -1.35 4.23
CA TRP A 121 7.30 -2.28 4.73
C TRP A 121 6.79 -3.25 3.66
N GLY A 122 6.63 -2.79 2.42
CA GLY A 122 6.36 -3.64 1.27
C GLY A 122 7.40 -4.75 1.13
N SER A 123 8.69 -4.40 1.13
CA SER A 123 9.77 -5.38 1.11
C SER A 123 9.74 -6.33 2.31
N LEU A 124 9.52 -5.84 3.54
CA LEU A 124 9.45 -6.70 4.74
C LEU A 124 8.32 -7.73 4.65
N THR A 125 7.12 -7.31 4.22
CA THR A 125 5.99 -8.22 4.06
C THR A 125 6.25 -9.26 2.96
N HIS A 126 6.98 -8.90 1.91
CA HIS A 126 7.33 -9.82 0.83
C HIS A 126 8.50 -10.75 1.18
N ILE A 127 9.46 -10.30 1.97
CA ILE A 127 10.47 -11.18 2.58
C ILE A 127 9.75 -12.25 3.42
N TRP A 128 8.78 -11.85 4.25
CA TRP A 128 7.97 -12.79 5.00
C TRP A 128 7.19 -13.76 4.08
N ALA A 129 6.59 -13.25 3.00
CA ALA A 129 5.89 -14.08 2.00
C ALA A 129 6.82 -15.12 1.36
N VAL A 130 8.06 -14.73 1.03
CA VAL A 130 9.11 -15.63 0.52
C VAL A 130 9.47 -16.70 1.55
N ILE A 131 9.63 -16.33 2.81
CA ILE A 131 9.93 -17.28 3.91
C ILE A 131 8.82 -18.33 4.05
N ILE A 132 7.55 -17.93 3.97
CA ILE A 132 6.41 -18.87 4.06
C ILE A 132 6.13 -19.62 2.74
N GLY A 133 6.87 -19.32 1.68
CA GLY A 133 6.93 -20.11 0.44
C GLY A 133 6.12 -19.59 -0.75
N ILE A 134 5.88 -18.28 -0.86
CA ILE A 134 5.14 -17.67 -1.99
C ILE A 134 5.72 -18.03 -3.37
N THR A 135 7.03 -18.24 -3.51
CA THR A 135 7.69 -18.62 -4.78
C THR A 135 7.84 -20.12 -4.98
N LYS A 136 7.37 -20.93 -4.02
CA LYS A 136 7.56 -22.39 -4.01
C LYS A 136 6.25 -23.16 -4.03
N LYS A 137 5.21 -22.65 -3.36
CA LYS A 137 3.95 -23.37 -3.19
C LYS A 137 2.95 -23.12 -4.33
N PRO A 138 2.60 -21.87 -4.68
CA PRO A 138 1.59 -21.60 -5.71
C PRO A 138 2.14 -21.90 -7.12
N PRO A 139 1.46 -22.70 -7.95
CA PRO A 139 1.93 -23.05 -9.30
C PRO A 139 2.28 -21.85 -10.19
N MET A 140 1.51 -20.76 -10.06
CA MET A 140 1.67 -19.53 -10.85
C MET A 140 2.99 -18.78 -10.56
N LEU A 141 3.60 -19.00 -9.38
CA LEU A 141 4.78 -18.27 -8.89
C LEU A 141 6.01 -19.18 -8.71
N GLN A 142 5.89 -20.46 -9.05
CA GLN A 142 6.96 -21.43 -8.89
C GLN A 142 8.15 -21.14 -9.80
N GLY A 143 9.33 -21.07 -9.20
CA GLY A 143 10.60 -20.87 -9.93
C GLY A 143 10.96 -19.41 -10.17
N VAL A 144 10.17 -18.48 -9.64
CA VAL A 144 10.48 -17.05 -9.71
C VAL A 144 11.57 -16.68 -8.71
N ASP A 145 12.49 -15.80 -9.13
CA ASP A 145 13.56 -15.30 -8.27
C ASP A 145 13.00 -14.46 -7.12
N THR A 146 13.60 -14.60 -5.94
CA THR A 146 13.14 -13.92 -4.72
C THR A 146 13.46 -12.42 -4.73
N ALA A 147 14.57 -12.02 -5.34
CA ALA A 147 15.00 -10.62 -5.41
C ALA A 147 13.96 -9.70 -6.07
N PRO A 148 13.47 -9.96 -7.31
CA PRO A 148 12.46 -9.12 -7.92
C PRO A 148 11.13 -9.13 -7.16
N VAL A 149 10.74 -10.23 -6.50
CA VAL A 149 9.53 -10.29 -5.65
C VAL A 149 9.62 -9.30 -4.48
N VAL A 150 10.80 -9.14 -3.88
CA VAL A 150 10.99 -8.22 -2.74
C VAL A 150 11.18 -6.77 -3.21
N ILE A 151 11.85 -6.57 -4.34
CA ILE A 151 12.14 -5.24 -4.87
C ILE A 151 10.90 -4.62 -5.52
N ILE A 152 10.10 -5.38 -6.28
CA ILE A 152 8.85 -4.87 -6.84
C ILE A 152 7.93 -4.37 -5.72
N ALA A 153 7.85 -5.10 -4.60
CA ALA A 153 7.03 -4.74 -3.46
C ALA A 153 7.42 -3.42 -2.81
N PHE A 154 8.69 -3.03 -2.88
CA PHE A 154 9.14 -1.72 -2.40
C PHE A 154 8.43 -0.59 -3.16
N PHE A 155 8.48 -0.64 -4.48
CA PHE A 155 7.90 0.39 -5.35
C PHE A 155 6.37 0.28 -5.40
N GLU A 156 5.83 -0.93 -5.51
CA GLU A 156 4.39 -1.15 -5.46
C GLU A 156 3.76 -0.56 -4.17
N PHE A 157 4.41 -0.74 -3.02
CA PHE A 157 3.90 -0.15 -1.78
C PHE A 157 4.05 1.36 -1.76
N ILE A 158 5.14 1.94 -2.28
CA ILE A 158 5.25 3.41 -2.42
C ILE A 158 4.06 3.94 -3.20
N PHE A 159 3.70 3.28 -4.32
CA PHE A 159 2.56 3.65 -5.13
C PHE A 159 1.23 3.56 -4.36
N TYR A 160 1.00 2.48 -3.61
CA TYR A 160 -0.17 2.35 -2.76
C TYR A 160 -0.25 3.44 -1.68
N TRP A 161 0.87 3.74 -1.01
CA TRP A 161 0.92 4.81 -0.02
C TRP A 161 0.71 6.19 -0.67
N TYR A 162 1.15 6.39 -1.91
CA TYR A 162 0.84 7.59 -2.70
C TYR A 162 -0.67 7.76 -2.90
N ILE A 163 -1.39 6.70 -3.28
CA ILE A 163 -2.85 6.75 -3.43
C ILE A 163 -3.51 7.12 -2.09
N ILE A 164 -3.11 6.46 -1.00
CA ILE A 164 -3.64 6.72 0.34
C ILE A 164 -3.41 8.18 0.76
N LEU A 165 -2.19 8.70 0.60
CA LEU A 165 -1.86 10.07 0.98
C LEU A 165 -2.62 11.08 0.11
N SER A 166 -2.77 10.80 -1.19
CA SER A 166 -3.54 11.63 -2.13
C SER A 166 -5.00 11.76 -1.71
N LEU A 167 -5.66 10.62 -1.43
CA LEU A 167 -7.05 10.60 -0.98
C LEU A 167 -7.20 11.29 0.37
N SER A 168 -6.30 11.02 1.32
CA SER A 168 -6.30 11.67 2.63
C SER A 168 -6.15 13.19 2.52
N PHE A 169 -5.33 13.66 1.59
CA PHE A 169 -5.13 15.08 1.31
C PHE A 169 -6.37 15.74 0.71
N LEU A 170 -7.02 15.09 -0.25
CA LEU A 170 -8.26 15.60 -0.84
C LEU A 170 -9.39 15.65 0.20
N LEU A 171 -9.55 14.61 1.02
CA LEU A 171 -10.55 14.58 2.08
C LEU A 171 -10.29 15.65 3.14
N ASN A 172 -9.03 15.83 3.56
CA ASN A 172 -8.68 16.88 4.52
C ASN A 172 -9.01 18.27 3.97
N LYS A 173 -8.67 18.54 2.70
CA LYS A 173 -9.01 19.82 2.04
C LYS A 173 -10.52 20.04 1.93
N GLY A 174 -11.27 19.01 1.55
CA GLY A 174 -12.74 19.08 1.49
C GLY A 174 -13.33 19.38 2.87
N TRP A 175 -12.82 18.75 3.91
CA TRP A 175 -13.23 18.98 5.29
C TRP A 175 -12.92 20.40 5.80
N GLU A 176 -11.74 20.93 5.47
CA GLU A 176 -11.38 22.32 5.78
C GLU A 176 -12.31 23.32 5.10
N TYR A 177 -12.62 23.11 3.81
CA TYR A 177 -13.54 23.95 3.04
C TYR A 177 -14.95 23.96 3.63
N LEU A 178 -15.48 22.78 4.01
CA LEU A 178 -16.82 22.68 4.61
C LEU A 178 -16.89 23.37 5.99
N ARG A 179 -15.84 23.27 6.80
CA ARG A 179 -15.77 23.98 8.09
C ARG A 179 -15.68 25.49 7.92
N GLY A 180 -14.91 25.96 6.92
CA GLY A 180 -14.82 27.39 6.59
C GLY A 180 -16.17 28.00 6.19
N LYS A 181 -16.94 27.29 5.35
CA LYS A 181 -18.30 27.72 4.97
C LYS A 181 -19.26 27.83 6.15
N LYS A 182 -19.22 26.86 7.07
CA LYS A 182 -20.09 26.89 8.26
C LYS A 182 -19.83 28.12 9.13
N LYS A 183 -18.58 28.56 9.24
CA LYS A 183 -18.20 29.73 10.05
C LYS A 183 -18.73 31.04 9.45
N VAL A 184 -18.67 31.21 8.13
CA VAL A 184 -19.20 32.39 7.42
C VAL A 184 -20.72 32.48 7.50
N ASN A 185 -21.43 31.35 7.50
CA ASN A 185 -22.90 31.32 7.58
C ASN A 185 -23.46 31.45 9.02
N SER A 186 -22.60 31.48 10.04
CA SER A 186 -22.98 31.65 11.45
C SER A 186 -22.68 33.06 12.00
N GLU A 187 -22.11 33.93 11.17
CA GLU A 187 -21.87 35.35 11.41
C GLU A 187 -22.94 36.17 10.66
#